data_AF-A0A316M228-F1
#
_entry.id   AF-A0A316M228-F1
#
_cell.length_a   1.000
_cell.length_b   1.000
_cell.length_c   1.000
_cell.angle_alpha   90.00
_cell.angle_beta   90.00
_cell.angle_gamma   90.00
#
_symmetry.space_group_name_H-M   'P 1'
#
loop_
_entity.id
_entity.type
_entity.pdbx_description
1 polymer ?
#
loop_
_entity_poly.entity_id
_entity_poly.type
_entity_poly.pdbx_seq_one_letter_code
_entity_poly.pdbx_strand_id
1 'polypeptide(L)'
;MPPLLWYAYKKRKRGRKMFCPNCGQFHNDTSKFCPNCGSPVQPAQQPNPSQPNGWQPNAPANGYRAPIRYRNIGLCVVLSIVTCGIYGIYWMVCLIDDLNIACEQPQDTSGLTVFLLSLVTCGIYMIYWCYKAGDKVTYIRRRAGAPVDSNTSTLYLILAIFGLALVNYCLIQSELNNVAAG
;
A
#
# COMPACT_ATOMS: atom_id res chain seq x y z
N MET A 1 12.39 -18.96 1.34
CA MET A 1 11.14 -19.28 2.09
C MET A 1 9.98 -18.59 1.39
N PRO A 2 8.98 -19.32 0.87
CA PRO A 2 7.97 -18.74 -0.01
C PRO A 2 7.03 -17.76 0.72
N PRO A 3 6.60 -16.65 0.10
CA PRO A 3 5.75 -15.60 0.69
C PRO A 3 4.36 -16.04 1.18
N LEU A 4 3.88 -17.20 0.74
CA LEU A 4 2.49 -17.65 0.97
C LEU A 4 2.21 -18.05 2.43
N LEU A 5 3.19 -18.62 3.14
CA LEU A 5 3.00 -19.04 4.53
C LEU A 5 2.90 -17.86 5.51
N TRP A 6 3.54 -16.73 5.19
CA TRP A 6 3.46 -15.52 6.01
C TRP A 6 2.07 -14.86 5.94
N TYR A 7 1.42 -14.91 4.78
CA TYR A 7 0.08 -14.33 4.57
C TYR A 7 -1.01 -15.06 5.39
N ALA A 8 -0.89 -16.38 5.55
CA ALA A 8 -1.83 -17.18 6.33
C ALA A 8 -1.70 -16.96 7.86
N TYR A 9 -0.50 -16.65 8.36
CA TYR A 9 -0.26 -16.48 9.80
C TYR A 9 -0.89 -15.18 10.37
N LYS A 10 -0.88 -14.08 9.61
CA LYS A 10 -1.32 -12.76 10.10
C LYS A 10 -2.85 -12.60 10.23
N LYS A 11 -3.64 -13.46 9.59
CA LYS A 11 -5.12 -13.36 9.59
C LYS A 11 -5.76 -13.80 10.91
N ARG A 12 -5.03 -14.45 11.82
CA ARG A 12 -5.60 -15.07 13.05
C ARG A 12 -5.51 -14.24 14.33
N LYS A 13 -4.90 -13.05 14.36
CA LYS A 13 -4.78 -12.25 15.61
C LYS A 13 -5.03 -10.75 15.45
N ARG A 14 -6.24 -10.37 14.99
CA ARG A 14 -6.74 -9.00 15.20
C ARG A 14 -7.97 -9.08 16.12
N GLY A 15 -7.75 -8.93 17.42
CA GLY A 15 -8.83 -8.55 18.33
C GLY A 15 -9.37 -7.18 17.92
N ARG A 16 -10.70 -6.99 17.94
CA ARG A 16 -11.29 -5.66 17.75
C ARG A 16 -10.88 -4.80 18.98
N LYS A 17 -10.82 -3.50 18.76
CA LYS A 17 -10.58 -2.52 19.82
C LYS A 17 -11.85 -1.67 19.89
N MET A 18 -12.38 -1.47 21.09
CA MET A 18 -13.57 -0.68 21.34
C MET A 18 -13.20 0.67 21.97
N PHE A 19 -13.95 1.71 21.61
CA PHE A 19 -13.71 3.10 22.01
C PHE A 19 -14.71 3.52 23.08
N CYS A 20 -14.21 4.19 24.13
CA CYS A 20 -15.01 4.72 25.21
C CYS A 20 -15.33 6.21 24.96
N PRO A 21 -16.60 6.60 24.73
CA PRO A 21 -16.97 7.99 24.41
C PRO A 21 -16.81 8.95 25.59
N ASN A 22 -16.77 8.44 26.82
CA ASN A 22 -16.70 9.27 28.03
C ASN A 22 -15.26 9.49 28.54
N CYS A 23 -14.33 8.61 28.16
CA CYS A 23 -12.95 8.62 28.64
C CYS A 23 -11.89 8.75 27.54
N GLY A 24 -12.29 8.62 26.27
CA GLY A 24 -11.44 8.81 25.10
C GLY A 24 -10.37 7.72 24.89
N GLN A 25 -10.32 6.68 25.74
CA GLN A 25 -9.33 5.61 25.66
C GLN A 25 -9.85 4.37 24.92
N PHE A 26 -8.92 3.64 24.28
CA PHE A 26 -9.19 2.40 23.56
C PHE A 26 -8.95 1.19 24.45
N HIS A 27 -9.91 0.27 24.50
CA HIS A 27 -9.85 -0.95 25.31
C HIS A 27 -9.97 -2.22 24.45
N ASN A 28 -9.53 -3.35 25.01
CA ASN A 28 -9.60 -4.68 24.39
C ASN A 28 -10.96 -5.35 24.65
N ASP A 29 -11.47 -6.07 23.63
CA ASP A 29 -12.83 -6.65 23.45
C ASP A 29 -13.50 -7.42 24.60
N THR A 30 -12.87 -7.58 25.77
CA THR A 30 -13.38 -8.48 26.84
C THR A 30 -14.22 -7.77 27.91
N SER A 31 -14.21 -6.44 27.98
CA SER A 31 -14.92 -5.70 29.04
C SER A 31 -16.22 -5.07 28.55
N LYS A 32 -17.38 -5.48 29.09
CA LYS A 32 -18.69 -4.84 28.82
C LYS A 32 -18.81 -3.40 29.36
N PHE A 33 -17.90 -3.03 30.26
CA PHE A 33 -17.82 -1.71 30.91
C PHE A 33 -16.38 -1.19 30.85
N CYS A 34 -16.20 0.12 30.69
CA CYS A 34 -14.87 0.72 30.72
C CYS A 34 -14.28 0.64 32.13
N PRO A 35 -13.05 0.11 32.32
CA PRO A 35 -12.43 -0.01 33.64
C PRO A 35 -12.00 1.32 34.26
N ASN A 36 -11.94 2.40 33.47
CA ASN A 36 -11.50 3.72 33.94
C ASN A 36 -12.67 4.63 34.34
N CYS A 37 -13.78 4.60 33.60
CA CYS A 37 -14.93 5.49 33.84
C CYS A 37 -16.24 4.76 34.19
N GLY A 38 -16.26 3.42 34.18
CA GLY A 38 -17.42 2.61 34.55
C GLY A 38 -18.59 2.63 33.56
N SER A 39 -18.56 3.46 32.51
CA SER A 39 -19.65 3.52 31.53
C SER A 39 -19.69 2.28 30.64
N PRO A 40 -20.87 1.81 30.20
CA PRO A 40 -20.97 0.71 29.24
C PRO A 40 -20.27 1.10 27.93
N VAL A 41 -19.39 0.22 27.44
CA VAL A 41 -18.73 0.43 26.14
C VAL A 41 -19.63 -0.12 25.05
N GLN A 42 -20.04 0.73 24.11
CA GLN A 42 -20.82 0.30 22.95
C GLN A 42 -19.85 -0.13 21.83
N PRO A 43 -20.14 -1.21 21.08
CA PRO A 43 -19.42 -1.48 19.84
C PRO A 43 -19.63 -0.30 18.90
N ALA A 44 -18.54 0.26 18.36
CA ALA A 44 -18.58 1.46 17.54
C ALA A 44 -19.66 1.38 16.45
N GLN A 45 -20.74 2.16 16.61
CA GLN A 45 -21.75 2.38 15.58
C GLN A 45 -21.21 3.40 14.56
N GLN A 46 -21.49 3.10 13.29
CA GLN A 46 -21.07 3.85 12.10
C GLN A 46 -21.57 5.31 12.11
N PRO A 47 -20.82 6.29 11.54
CA PRO A 47 -21.25 7.68 11.50
C PRO A 47 -22.46 7.92 10.57
N ASN A 48 -23.34 8.82 11.02
CA ASN A 48 -24.63 9.28 10.47
C ASN A 48 -24.48 10.14 9.18
N PRO A 49 -25.41 10.12 8.20
CA PRO A 49 -25.25 10.80 6.91
C PRO A 49 -25.92 12.18 6.89
N SER A 50 -25.14 13.26 6.92
CA SER A 50 -25.61 14.59 6.51
C SER A 50 -24.45 15.54 6.17
N GLN A 51 -23.66 15.25 5.13
CA GLN A 51 -22.86 16.29 4.45
C GLN A 51 -22.76 16.07 2.91
N PRO A 52 -22.79 17.14 2.09
CA PRO A 52 -23.10 17.07 0.66
C PRO A 52 -21.87 16.73 -0.21
N ASN A 53 -22.15 15.96 -1.26
CA ASN A 53 -21.29 15.36 -2.28
C ASN A 53 -20.06 16.14 -2.80
N GLY A 54 -18.90 15.52 -2.60
CA GLY A 54 -17.81 15.34 -3.57
C GLY A 54 -17.17 13.98 -3.27
N TRP A 55 -16.72 13.21 -4.27
CA TRP A 55 -16.18 11.85 -4.06
C TRP A 55 -14.85 11.87 -3.26
N GLN A 56 -14.92 12.00 -1.93
CA GLN A 56 -13.80 11.85 -1.00
C GLN A 56 -13.89 10.47 -0.31
N PRO A 57 -12.91 9.57 -0.48
CA PRO A 57 -12.77 8.42 0.39
C PRO A 57 -12.26 8.91 1.75
N ASN A 58 -13.12 8.79 2.76
CA ASN A 58 -12.87 9.09 4.17
C ASN A 58 -11.62 8.32 4.67
N ALA A 59 -10.47 9.00 4.81
CA ALA A 59 -9.24 8.41 5.33
C ALA A 59 -9.16 8.65 6.85
N PRO A 60 -8.90 7.62 7.69
CA PRO A 60 -8.74 7.80 9.12
C PRO A 60 -7.51 8.65 9.44
N ALA A 61 -7.65 9.59 10.39
CA ALA A 61 -6.64 10.57 10.83
C ALA A 61 -5.38 9.97 11.51
N ASN A 62 -5.13 8.68 11.35
CA ASN A 62 -3.95 7.98 11.83
C ASN A 62 -3.30 7.33 10.60
N GLY A 63 -2.16 7.87 10.17
CA GLY A 63 -1.53 7.61 8.87
C GLY A 63 -1.62 6.15 8.44
N TYR A 64 -2.12 5.92 7.22
CA TYR A 64 -2.28 4.60 6.65
C TYR A 64 -0.96 3.82 6.65
N ARG A 65 -1.00 2.60 7.21
CA ARG A 65 0.14 1.67 7.25
C ARG A 65 -0.23 0.36 6.56
N ALA A 66 0.43 0.09 5.45
CA ALA A 66 0.32 -1.17 4.73
C ALA A 66 1.21 -2.24 5.39
N PRO A 67 0.76 -3.52 5.43
CA PRO A 67 1.53 -4.64 5.97
C PRO A 67 2.60 -5.12 4.96
N ILE A 68 3.45 -4.22 4.50
CA ILE A 68 4.51 -4.47 3.51
C ILE A 68 5.89 -4.31 4.14
N ARG A 69 6.92 -4.85 3.48
CA ARG A 69 8.29 -4.79 4.02
C ARG A 69 8.96 -3.47 3.61
N TYR A 70 9.61 -2.83 4.58
CA TYR A 70 10.53 -1.72 4.31
C TYR A 70 11.76 -2.21 3.54
N ARG A 71 12.18 -1.49 2.48
CA ARG A 71 13.38 -1.82 1.70
C ARG A 71 14.23 -0.59 1.40
N ASN A 72 15.55 -0.73 1.55
CA ASN A 72 16.50 0.32 1.17
C ASN A 72 16.61 0.43 -0.35
N ILE A 73 16.11 1.53 -0.92
CA ILE A 73 16.07 1.79 -2.37
C ILE A 73 17.49 1.74 -2.97
N GLY A 74 18.45 2.41 -2.32
CA GLY A 74 19.85 2.43 -2.77
C GLY A 74 20.47 1.04 -2.84
N LEU A 75 20.19 0.18 -1.85
CA LEU A 75 20.69 -1.19 -1.86
C LEU A 75 20.08 -1.99 -3.03
N CYS A 76 18.78 -1.83 -3.29
CA CYS A 76 18.11 -2.51 -4.40
C CYS A 76 18.67 -2.08 -5.77
N VAL A 77 18.98 -0.80 -5.94
CA VAL A 77 19.59 -0.27 -7.18
C VAL A 77 21.01 -0.82 -7.35
N VAL A 78 21.85 -0.77 -6.31
CA VAL A 78 23.21 -1.30 -6.35
C VAL A 78 23.21 -2.80 -6.67
N LEU A 79 22.36 -3.59 -6.00
CA LEU A 79 22.20 -5.01 -6.28
C LEU A 79 21.75 -5.28 -7.71
N SER A 80 20.88 -4.42 -8.28
CA SER A 80 20.44 -4.53 -9.67
C SER A 80 21.59 -4.33 -10.65
N ILE A 81 22.51 -3.39 -10.38
CA ILE A 81 23.69 -3.16 -11.24
C ILE A 81 24.70 -4.29 -11.10
N VAL A 82 25.02 -4.70 -9.86
CA VAL A 82 26.01 -5.75 -9.57
C VAL A 82 25.59 -7.10 -10.16
N THR A 83 24.29 -7.40 -10.21
CA THR A 83 23.76 -8.66 -10.73
C THR A 83 23.37 -8.61 -12.22
N CYS A 84 23.83 -7.61 -12.96
CA CYS A 84 23.51 -7.43 -14.38
C CYS A 84 21.98 -7.41 -14.65
N GLY A 85 21.22 -6.75 -13.79
CA GLY A 85 19.77 -6.56 -13.92
C GLY A 85 18.91 -7.72 -13.42
N ILE A 86 19.47 -8.88 -13.07
CA ILE A 86 18.71 -10.05 -12.61
C ILE A 86 17.98 -9.72 -11.29
N TYR A 87 18.66 -9.07 -10.35
CA TYR A 87 18.02 -8.63 -9.11
C TYR A 87 16.96 -7.55 -9.36
N GLY A 88 17.11 -6.73 -10.41
CA GLY A 88 16.12 -5.72 -10.79
C GLY A 88 14.76 -6.34 -11.14
N ILE A 89 14.76 -7.51 -11.78
CA ILE A 89 13.53 -8.25 -12.11
C ILE A 89 12.86 -8.78 -10.82
N TYR A 90 13.65 -9.38 -9.93
CA TYR A 90 13.14 -9.86 -8.63
C TYR A 90 12.55 -8.71 -7.80
N TRP A 91 13.27 -7.59 -7.74
CA TRP A 91 12.83 -6.39 -7.03
C TRP A 91 11.53 -5.85 -7.62
N MET A 92 11.42 -5.78 -8.94
CA MET A 92 10.21 -5.37 -9.64
C MET A 92 9.01 -6.25 -9.26
N VAL A 93 9.14 -7.58 -9.30
CA VAL A 93 8.04 -8.48 -8.92
C VAL A 93 7.58 -8.23 -7.49
N CYS A 94 8.53 -8.14 -6.55
CA CYS A 94 8.22 -7.85 -5.15
C CYS A 94 7.56 -6.48 -4.96
N LEU A 95 7.98 -5.48 -5.72
CA LEU A 95 7.44 -4.12 -5.67
C LEU A 95 6.00 -4.07 -6.18
N ILE A 96 5.70 -4.76 -7.28
CA ILE A 96 4.34 -4.84 -7.83
C ILE A 96 3.39 -5.52 -6.84
N ASP A 97 3.82 -6.64 -6.25
CA ASP A 97 3.02 -7.36 -5.27
C ASP A 97 2.79 -6.52 -4.00
N ASP A 98 3.82 -5.84 -3.50
CA ASP A 98 3.69 -4.96 -2.35
C ASP A 98 2.79 -3.75 -2.64
N LEU A 99 2.84 -3.20 -3.85
CA LEU A 99 1.92 -2.14 -4.29
C LEU A 99 0.47 -2.63 -4.29
N ASN A 100 0.22 -3.84 -4.81
CA ASN A 100 -1.11 -4.45 -4.80
C ASN A 100 -1.63 -4.69 -3.38
N ILE A 101 -0.75 -5.16 -2.48
CA ILE A 101 -1.06 -5.36 -1.05
C ILE A 101 -1.38 -4.01 -0.38
N ALA A 102 -0.57 -2.98 -0.66
CA ALA A 102 -0.76 -1.64 -0.13
C ALA A 102 -2.02 -0.95 -0.64
N CYS A 103 -2.53 -1.33 -1.81
CA CYS A 103 -3.83 -0.87 -2.30
C CYS A 103 -5.03 -1.67 -1.78
N GLU A 104 -4.81 -2.73 -0.98
CA GLU A 104 -5.85 -3.70 -0.60
C GLU A 104 -6.51 -4.37 -1.83
N GLN A 105 -5.79 -4.46 -2.95
CA GLN A 105 -6.23 -5.08 -4.20
C GLN A 105 -5.37 -6.31 -4.53
N PRO A 106 -5.42 -7.39 -3.72
CA PRO A 106 -4.59 -8.58 -3.93
C PRO A 106 -5.04 -9.44 -5.13
N GLN A 107 -6.19 -9.15 -5.75
CA GLN A 107 -6.70 -9.81 -6.95
C GLN A 107 -6.14 -9.19 -8.24
N ASP A 108 -5.41 -8.09 -8.13
CA ASP A 108 -4.87 -7.38 -9.28
C ASP A 108 -3.63 -8.09 -9.85
N THR A 109 -3.18 -7.70 -11.04
CA THR A 109 -2.10 -8.43 -11.75
C THR A 109 -0.84 -8.59 -10.90
N SER A 110 -0.47 -9.85 -10.65
CA SER A 110 0.74 -10.19 -9.87
C SER A 110 2.00 -9.75 -10.59
N GLY A 111 3.06 -9.43 -9.85
CA GLY A 111 4.31 -8.94 -10.43
C GLY A 111 4.92 -9.88 -11.46
N LEU A 112 4.81 -11.20 -11.24
CA LEU A 112 5.27 -12.21 -12.19
C LEU A 112 4.44 -12.19 -13.48
N THR A 113 3.12 -12.01 -13.39
CA THR A 113 2.24 -11.88 -14.56
C THR A 113 2.58 -10.64 -15.36
N VAL A 114 2.83 -9.51 -14.70
CA VAL A 114 3.22 -8.24 -15.34
C VAL A 114 4.56 -8.38 -16.07
N PHE A 115 5.52 -9.07 -15.46
CA PHE A 115 6.81 -9.36 -16.10
C PHE A 115 6.65 -10.22 -17.36
N LEU A 116 5.90 -11.33 -17.26
CA LEU A 116 5.66 -12.23 -18.39
C LEU A 116 4.94 -11.53 -19.55
N LEU A 117 3.89 -10.76 -19.23
CA LEU A 117 3.18 -9.96 -20.23
C LEU A 117 4.09 -8.92 -20.86
N SER A 118 5.00 -8.32 -20.10
CA SER A 118 5.98 -7.38 -20.63
C SER A 118 6.99 -8.04 -21.55
N LEU A 119 7.42 -9.26 -21.26
CA LEU A 119 8.29 -10.01 -22.17
C LEU A 119 7.57 -10.34 -23.49
N VAL A 120 6.30 -10.75 -23.41
CA VAL A 120 5.47 -11.09 -24.58
C VAL A 120 5.13 -9.86 -25.42
N THR A 121 4.86 -8.72 -24.79
CA THR A 121 4.49 -7.46 -25.46
C THR A 121 5.67 -6.55 -25.78
N CYS A 122 6.90 -7.06 -25.67
CA CYS A 122 8.13 -6.29 -25.94
C CYS A 122 8.21 -4.98 -25.12
N GLY A 123 7.86 -5.05 -23.83
CA GLY A 123 7.95 -3.93 -22.89
C GLY A 123 6.81 -2.92 -22.94
N ILE A 124 5.88 -3.02 -23.90
CA ILE A 124 4.72 -2.09 -23.98
C ILE A 124 3.82 -2.24 -22.74
N TYR A 125 3.61 -3.46 -22.26
CA TYR A 125 2.81 -3.69 -21.06
C TYR A 125 3.43 -3.05 -19.80
N MET A 126 4.76 -2.93 -19.69
CA MET A 126 5.40 -2.19 -18.59
C MET A 126 4.98 -0.72 -18.57
N ILE A 127 4.87 -0.09 -19.74
CA ILE A 127 4.47 1.31 -19.87
C ILE A 127 3.02 1.49 -19.38
N TYR A 128 2.12 0.61 -19.84
CA TYR A 128 0.74 0.58 -19.35
C TYR A 128 0.67 0.36 -17.83
N TRP A 129 1.46 -0.57 -17.31
CA TRP A 129 1.50 -0.85 -15.88
C TRP A 129 2.01 0.36 -15.08
N CYS A 130 3.03 1.08 -15.57
CA CYS A 130 3.55 2.29 -14.91
C CYS A 130 2.47 3.38 -14.76
N TYR A 131 1.65 3.57 -15.78
CA TYR A 131 0.50 4.49 -15.70
C TYR A 131 -0.49 4.06 -14.60
N LYS A 132 -0.89 2.77 -14.61
CA LYS A 132 -1.80 2.21 -13.59
C LYS A 132 -1.20 2.27 -12.17
N ALA A 133 0.12 2.09 -12.06
CA ALA A 133 0.84 2.16 -10.80
C ALA A 133 0.81 3.58 -10.21
N GLY A 134 0.78 4.62 -11.04
CA GLY A 134 0.63 6.00 -10.58
C GLY A 134 -0.71 6.25 -9.89
N ASP A 135 -1.81 5.71 -10.41
CA ASP A 135 -3.13 5.80 -9.77
C ASP A 135 -3.15 5.07 -8.42
N LYS A 136 -2.47 3.91 -8.34
CA LYS A 136 -2.30 3.14 -7.11
C LYS A 136 -1.48 3.87 -6.05
N VAL A 137 -0.37 4.49 -6.44
CA VAL A 137 0.45 5.32 -5.55
C VAL A 137 -0.34 6.52 -5.05
N THR A 138 -1.04 7.21 -5.94
CA THR A 138 -1.95 8.34 -5.62
C THR A 138 -3.01 7.91 -4.59
N TYR A 139 -3.59 6.73 -4.77
CA TYR A 139 -4.53 6.14 -3.83
C TYR A 139 -3.92 5.89 -2.45
N ILE A 140 -2.73 5.28 -2.39
CA ILE A 140 -2.01 5.01 -1.13
C ILE A 140 -1.61 6.32 -0.44
N ARG A 141 -1.08 7.29 -1.17
CA ARG A 141 -0.72 8.63 -0.64
C ARG A 141 -1.93 9.35 -0.06
N ARG A 142 -3.07 9.30 -0.76
CA ARG A 142 -4.34 9.85 -0.26
C ARG A 142 -4.75 9.22 1.06
N ARG A 143 -4.61 7.90 1.19
CA ARG A 143 -4.91 7.18 2.44
C ARG A 143 -3.90 7.49 3.55
N ALA A 144 -2.64 7.71 3.19
CA ALA A 144 -1.58 8.08 4.13
C ALA A 144 -1.67 9.53 4.63
N GLY A 145 -2.53 10.36 4.03
CA GLY A 145 -2.61 11.79 4.33
C GLY A 145 -1.43 12.59 3.77
N ALA A 146 -0.69 12.03 2.81
CA ALA A 146 0.39 12.71 2.12
C ALA A 146 -0.18 13.62 1.01
N PRO A 147 0.51 14.73 0.66
CA PRO A 147 0.12 15.55 -0.49
C PRO A 147 0.06 14.69 -1.76
N VAL A 148 -1.06 14.83 -2.48
CA VAL A 148 -1.35 14.06 -3.69
C VAL A 148 -1.39 15.01 -4.86
N ASP A 149 -0.47 14.81 -5.80
CA ASP A 149 -0.46 15.54 -7.06
C ASP A 149 -1.37 14.83 -8.08
N SER A 150 -2.26 15.55 -8.74
CA SER A 150 -3.17 14.98 -9.75
C SER A 150 -2.43 14.41 -10.99
N ASN A 151 -1.14 14.70 -11.14
CA ASN A 151 -0.35 14.37 -12.32
C ASN A 151 0.62 13.20 -12.13
N THR A 152 0.60 12.49 -10.98
CA THR A 152 1.55 11.40 -10.68
C THR A 152 1.49 10.27 -11.72
N SER A 153 0.30 9.90 -12.20
CA SER A 153 0.12 8.85 -13.22
C SER A 153 0.71 9.26 -14.58
N THR A 154 0.55 10.52 -14.97
CA THR A 154 1.16 11.07 -16.19
C THR A 154 2.67 11.13 -16.08
N LEU A 155 3.21 11.51 -14.91
CA LEU A 155 4.65 11.51 -14.67
C LEU A 155 5.23 10.12 -14.87
N TYR A 156 4.62 9.09 -14.26
CA TYR A 156 5.11 7.71 -14.37
C TYR A 156 5.03 7.17 -15.81
N LEU A 157 3.99 7.55 -16.55
CA LEU A 157 3.86 7.23 -17.97
C LEU A 157 4.99 7.84 -18.80
N ILE A 158 5.27 9.14 -18.61
CA ILE A 158 6.34 9.85 -19.34
C ILE A 158 7.69 9.19 -19.02
N LEU A 159 7.99 8.95 -17.74
CA LEU A 159 9.23 8.26 -17.33
C LEU A 159 9.36 6.88 -17.96
N ALA A 160 8.25 6.14 -18.09
CA ALA A 160 8.25 4.83 -18.72
C ALA A 160 8.54 4.89 -20.23
N ILE A 161 8.02 5.89 -20.94
CA ILE A 161 8.30 6.10 -22.39
C ILE A 161 9.79 6.35 -22.64
N PHE A 162 10.46 7.08 -21.75
CA PHE A 162 11.91 7.33 -21.83
C PHE A 162 12.76 6.13 -21.35
N GLY A 163 12.15 4.98 -21.04
CA GLY A 163 12.88 3.80 -20.57
C GLY A 163 13.44 3.92 -19.15
N LEU A 164 13.02 4.93 -18.38
CA LEU A 164 13.47 5.17 -17.00
C LEU A 164 12.70 4.31 -15.99
N ALA A 165 12.48 3.04 -16.31
CA ALA A 165 11.70 2.11 -15.47
C ALA A 165 12.30 1.96 -14.06
N LEU A 166 13.63 1.99 -13.93
CA LEU A 166 14.32 1.98 -12.64
C LEU A 166 13.94 3.17 -11.75
N VAL A 167 13.77 4.36 -12.34
CA VAL A 167 13.37 5.57 -11.59
C VAL A 167 11.93 5.43 -11.11
N ASN A 168 11.04 4.90 -11.95
CA ASN A 168 9.66 4.58 -11.54
C ASN A 168 9.64 3.61 -10.35
N TYR A 169 10.47 2.56 -10.36
CA TYR A 169 10.56 1.63 -9.23
C TYR A 169 11.08 2.30 -7.96
N CYS A 170 12.09 3.18 -8.06
CA CYS A 170 12.60 3.95 -6.93
C CYS A 170 11.51 4.83 -6.29
N LEU A 171 10.74 5.54 -7.12
CA LEU A 171 9.64 6.40 -6.68
C LEU A 171 8.57 5.57 -5.95
N ILE A 172 8.09 4.50 -6.59
CA ILE A 172 7.06 3.64 -5.98
C ILE A 172 7.57 3.02 -4.67
N GLN A 173 8.82 2.55 -4.63
CA GLN A 173 9.40 1.97 -3.43
C GLN A 173 9.54 3.00 -2.30
N SER A 174 9.84 4.27 -2.62
CA SER A 174 9.84 5.37 -1.64
C SER A 174 8.45 5.55 -1.02
N GLU A 175 7.40 5.54 -1.83
CA GLU A 175 6.02 5.65 -1.33
C GLU A 175 5.58 4.46 -0.50
N LEU A 176 5.95 3.26 -0.95
CA LEU A 176 5.72 2.04 -0.18
C LEU A 176 6.47 2.08 1.16
N ASN A 177 7.70 2.57 1.18
CA ASN A 177 8.46 2.71 2.42
C ASN A 177 7.81 3.72 3.38
N ASN A 178 7.19 4.79 2.88
CA ASN A 178 6.46 5.77 3.70
C ASN A 178 5.24 5.16 4.40
N VAL A 179 4.59 4.17 3.77
CA VAL A 179 3.43 3.46 4.34
C VAL A 179 3.78 2.09 4.91
N ALA A 180 5.04 1.69 4.90
CA ALA A 180 5.47 0.40 5.42
C ALA A 180 5.32 0.38 6.95
N ALA A 181 4.65 -0.64 7.46
CA ALA A 181 4.68 -0.93 8.90
C ALA A 181 6.05 -1.52 9.26
N GLY A 182 6.99 -0.64 9.63
CA GLY A 182 8.24 -0.99 10.32
C GLY A 182 8.01 -1.41 11.76
#